data_AF-A0A359FY88-F1
#
_entry.id   AF-A0A359FY88-F1
#
_cell.length_a   1.000
_cell.length_b   1.000
_cell.length_c   1.000
_cell.angle_alpha   90.00
_cell.angle_beta   90.00
_cell.angle_gamma   90.00
#
_symmetry.space_group_name_H-M   'P 1'
#
loop_
_entity.id
_entity.type
_entity.pdbx_description
1 polymer ?
#
loop_
_entity_poly.entity_id
_entity_poly.type
_entity_poly.pdbx_seq_one_letter_code
_entity_poly.pdbx_strand_id
1 'polypeptide(L)'
;MKAYSALLGLALCMSAPSFAQAEKEVPSDIKRVTVYKAGAQIEREARVSLVAGQTLVKLTELSPYIRKESIRIAGDGSFTILSVQHQNDFYQH
;
A
#
# COMPACT_ATOMS: atom_id res chain seq x y z
N MET A 1 49.60 -13.39 4.08
CA MET A 1 48.85 -13.17 2.83
C MET A 1 47.51 -13.92 2.76
N LYS A 2 47.38 -15.14 3.31
CA LYS A 2 46.11 -15.91 3.32
C LYS A 2 44.99 -15.34 4.21
N ALA A 3 45.33 -14.58 5.26
CA ALA A 3 44.36 -13.98 6.17
C ALA A 3 43.61 -12.78 5.57
N TYR A 4 44.27 -12.01 4.68
CA TYR A 4 43.65 -10.85 4.03
C TYR A 4 42.66 -11.26 2.93
N SER A 5 42.92 -12.37 2.23
CA SER A 5 41.98 -12.93 1.25
C SER A 5 40.73 -13.50 1.91
N ALA A 6 40.82 -14.05 3.12
CA ALA A 6 39.65 -14.46 3.91
C ALA A 6 38.82 -13.25 4.37
N LEU A 7 39.49 -12.14 4.72
CA LEU A 7 38.83 -10.91 5.15
C LEU A 7 38.11 -10.19 3.99
N LEU A 8 38.66 -10.25 2.78
CA LEU A 8 38.02 -9.71 1.57
C LEU A 8 36.78 -10.51 1.16
N GLY A 9 36.79 -11.83 1.34
CA GLY A 9 35.64 -12.71 1.05
C GLY A 9 34.47 -12.50 2.02
N LEU A 10 34.74 -12.21 3.30
CA LEU A 10 33.70 -11.96 4.30
C LEU A 10 33.00 -10.60 4.08
N ALA A 11 33.72 -9.60 3.58
CA ALA A 11 33.14 -8.29 3.26
C ALA A 11 32.14 -8.37 2.08
N LEU A 12 32.29 -9.33 1.17
CA LEU A 12 31.42 -9.49 -0.01
C LEU A 12 30.08 -10.17 0.32
N CYS A 13 29.95 -10.87 1.44
CA CYS A 13 28.71 -11.55 1.85
C CYS A 13 27.69 -10.64 2.56
N MET A 14 28.05 -9.39 2.90
CA MET A 14 27.15 -8.49 3.64
C MET A 14 26.18 -7.69 2.74
N SER A 15 26.27 -7.82 1.42
CA SER A 15 25.39 -7.13 0.47
C SER A 15 24.15 -7.96 0.07
N ALA A 16 23.52 -8.65 1.02
CA ALA A 16 22.23 -9.28 0.74
C ALA A 16 21.18 -8.18 0.44
N PRO A 17 20.45 -8.25 -0.70
CA PRO A 17 19.37 -7.31 -0.96
C PRO A 17 18.28 -7.50 0.09
N SER A 18 18.06 -6.47 0.90
CA SER A 18 16.91 -6.41 1.80
C SER A 18 15.65 -6.27 0.95
N PHE A 19 14.74 -7.25 1.04
CA PHE A 19 13.42 -7.14 0.45
C PHE A 19 12.59 -6.18 1.31
N ALA A 20 12.58 -4.90 0.94
CA ALA A 20 11.65 -3.94 1.51
C ALA A 20 10.21 -4.35 1.13
N GLN A 21 9.27 -4.15 2.06
CA GLN A 21 7.84 -4.38 1.80
C GLN A 21 7.42 -3.53 0.60
N ALA A 22 6.89 -4.17 -0.44
CA ALA A 22 6.47 -3.48 -1.66
C ALA A 22 5.26 -2.60 -1.35
N GLU A 23 5.49 -1.31 -1.15
CA GLU A 23 4.45 -0.29 -1.20
C GLU A 23 4.11 -0.02 -2.66
N LYS A 24 2.84 -0.23 -2.99
CA LYS A 24 2.31 0.00 -4.33
C LYS A 24 1.24 1.07 -4.25
N GLU A 25 1.56 2.24 -4.78
CA GLU A 25 0.59 3.29 -5.01
C GLU A 25 -0.31 2.90 -6.18
N VAL A 26 -1.61 2.97 -5.96
CA VAL A 26 -2.61 2.55 -6.93
C VAL A 26 -3.72 3.61 -6.97
N PRO A 27 -3.91 4.31 -8.10
CA PRO A 27 -5.07 5.16 -8.27
C PRO A 27 -6.34 4.29 -8.35
N SER A 28 -7.44 4.84 -7.85
CA SER A 28 -8.75 4.18 -7.93
C SER A 28 -9.72 5.03 -8.74
N ASP A 29 -10.61 4.40 -9.48
CA ASP A 29 -11.62 5.12 -10.27
C ASP A 29 -12.93 5.19 -9.51
N ILE A 30 -13.62 6.33 -9.58
CA ILE A 30 -14.98 6.46 -9.08
C ILE A 30 -15.92 5.68 -10.00
N LYS A 31 -16.62 4.67 -9.45
CA LYS A 31 -17.63 3.90 -10.19
C LYS A 31 -19.04 4.39 -9.96
N ARG A 32 -19.33 4.84 -8.74
CA ARG A 32 -20.66 5.34 -8.40
C ARG A 32 -20.58 6.37 -7.29
N VAL A 33 -21.43 7.38 -7.40
CA VAL A 33 -21.67 8.37 -6.35
C VAL A 33 -23.15 8.36 -6.05
N THR A 34 -23.50 8.13 -4.79
CA THR A 34 -24.87 8.27 -4.29
C THR A 34 -24.92 9.45 -3.33
N VAL A 35 -25.64 10.50 -3.72
CA VAL A 35 -25.74 11.73 -2.94
C VAL A 35 -26.94 11.66 -2.01
N TYR A 36 -26.74 12.03 -0.75
CA TYR A 36 -27.76 12.12 0.29
C TYR A 36 -27.91 13.56 0.77
N LYS A 37 -28.94 13.84 1.59
CA LYS A 37 -29.13 15.17 2.19
C LYS A 37 -27.94 15.62 3.05
N ALA A 38 -27.21 14.66 3.65
CA ALA A 38 -26.06 14.91 4.51
C ALA A 38 -24.83 14.14 4.02
N GLY A 39 -24.29 14.57 2.88
CA GLY A 39 -23.06 14.03 2.29
C GLY A 39 -23.30 13.06 1.14
N ALA A 40 -22.26 12.31 0.78
CA ALA A 40 -22.31 11.37 -0.33
C ALA A 40 -21.59 10.06 0.03
N GLN A 41 -22.05 8.96 -0.55
CA GLN A 41 -21.33 7.70 -0.60
C GLN A 41 -20.63 7.63 -1.95
N ILE A 42 -19.32 7.37 -1.92
CA ILE A 42 -18.49 7.21 -3.12
C ILE A 42 -18.00 5.77 -3.15
N GLU A 43 -18.30 5.06 -4.22
CA GLU A 43 -17.77 3.73 -4.49
C GLU A 43 -16.67 3.82 -5.53
N ARG A 44 -15.52 3.24 -5.21
CA ARG A 44 -14.33 3.27 -6.05
C ARG A 44 -13.83 1.85 -6.28
N GLU A 45 -13.20 1.65 -7.44
CA GLU A 45 -12.60 0.37 -7.82
C GLU A 45 -11.15 0.61 -8.23
N ALA A 46 -10.27 -0.31 -7.84
CA ALA A 46 -8.88 -0.33 -8.25
C ALA A 46 -8.48 -1.75 -8.63
N ARG A 47 -7.64 -1.88 -9.65
CA ARG A 47 -7.10 -3.18 -10.09
C ARG A 47 -5.62 -3.25 -9.77
N VAL A 48 -5.21 -4.29 -9.05
CA VAL A 48 -3.84 -4.44 -8.57
C VAL A 48 -3.37 -5.86 -8.83
N SER A 49 -2.27 -5.99 -9.56
CA SER A 49 -1.51 -7.25 -9.60
C SER A 49 -0.70 -7.37 -8.30
N LEU A 50 -1.02 -8.39 -7.51
CA LEU A 50 -0.33 -8.74 -6.26
C LEU A 50 0.71 -9.83 -6.54
N VAL A 51 1.85 -9.73 -5.85
CA VAL A 51 2.87 -10.79 -5.80
C VAL A 51 2.70 -11.59 -4.50
N ALA A 52 3.23 -12.80 -4.46
CA ALA A 52 3.20 -13.60 -3.24
C ALA A 52 3.93 -12.88 -2.10
N GLY A 53 3.34 -12.89 -0.90
CA GLY A 53 3.85 -12.21 0.28
C GLY A 53 2.98 -11.03 0.73
N GLN A 54 3.51 -10.21 1.64
CA GLN A 54 2.82 -9.04 2.16
C GLN A 54 3.03 -7.84 1.22
N THR A 55 1.95 -7.22 0.80
CA THR A 55 1.96 -6.01 -0.06
C THR A 55 1.23 -4.89 0.66
N LEU A 56 1.80 -3.69 0.70
CA LEU A 56 1.09 -2.49 1.13
C LEU A 56 0.46 -1.84 -0.10
N VAL A 57 -0.87 -1.83 -0.19
CA VAL A 57 -1.58 -1.13 -1.27
C VAL A 57 -2.01 0.24 -0.76
N LYS A 58 -1.47 1.29 -1.36
CA LYS A 58 -1.80 2.68 -1.02
C LYS A 58 -2.73 3.25 -2.10
N LEU A 59 -4.00 3.43 -1.74
CA LEU A 59 -4.97 4.10 -2.58
C LEU A 59 -4.78 5.61 -2.49
N THR A 60 -4.50 6.25 -3.61
CA THR A 60 -4.27 7.70 -3.71
C THR A 60 -5.50 8.42 -4.29
N GLU A 61 -5.47 9.76 -4.26
CA GLU A 61 -6.51 10.63 -4.84
C GLU A 61 -7.91 10.42 -4.22
N LEU A 62 -7.91 10.12 -2.92
CA LEU A 62 -9.10 10.01 -2.10
C LEU A 62 -9.47 11.38 -1.50
N SER A 63 -10.76 11.55 -1.18
CA SER A 63 -11.21 12.76 -0.50
C SER A 63 -10.61 12.85 0.91
N PRO A 64 -10.13 14.03 1.36
CA PRO A 64 -9.61 14.19 2.72
C PRO A 64 -10.71 14.17 3.80
N TYR A 65 -11.98 14.20 3.40
CA TYR A 65 -13.16 14.26 4.29
C TYR A 65 -13.82 12.89 4.50
N ILE A 66 -13.08 11.80 4.29
CA ILE A 66 -13.58 10.44 4.53
C ILE A 66 -13.76 10.22 6.04
N ARG A 67 -14.94 9.75 6.42
CA ARG A 67 -15.20 9.24 7.77
C ARG A 67 -14.58 7.84 7.89
N LYS A 68 -13.60 7.65 8.77
CA LYS A 68 -12.82 6.41 8.89
C LYS A 68 -13.71 5.19 9.15
N GLU A 69 -14.70 5.36 10.00
CA GLU A 69 -15.73 4.38 10.39
C GLU A 69 -16.66 3.97 9.22
N SER A 70 -16.68 4.74 8.13
CA SER A 70 -17.49 4.45 6.95
C SER A 70 -16.76 3.64 5.88
N ILE A 71 -15.45 3.43 6.04
CA ILE A 71 -14.62 2.71 5.07
C ILE A 71 -15.03 1.24 5.07
N ARG A 72 -15.42 0.73 3.90
CA ARG A 72 -15.58 -0.69 3.64
C ARG A 72 -14.75 -1.06 2.43
N ILE A 73 -14.05 -2.17 2.54
CA ILE A 73 -13.19 -2.71 1.49
C ILE A 73 -13.61 -4.15 1.23
N ALA A 74 -13.82 -4.45 -0.04
CA ALA A 74 -13.98 -5.79 -0.55
C ALA A 74 -13.15 -5.90 -1.83
N GLY A 75 -12.78 -7.10 -2.20
CA GLY A 75 -12.12 -7.36 -3.46
C GLY A 75 -12.14 -8.83 -3.79
N ASP A 76 -12.02 -9.13 -5.07
CA ASP A 76 -12.07 -10.48 -5.60
C ASP A 76 -10.66 -11.00 -5.83
N GLY A 77 -10.40 -12.25 -5.46
CA GLY A 77 -9.11 -12.92 -5.69
C GLY A 77 -8.59 -13.69 -4.48
N SER A 78 -7.40 -14.27 -4.63
CA SER A 78 -6.74 -15.07 -3.60
C SER A 78 -5.82 -14.22 -2.73
N PHE A 79 -6.40 -13.42 -1.84
CA PHE A 79 -5.66 -12.63 -0.85
C PHE A 79 -6.44 -12.49 0.46
N THR A 80 -5.73 -12.09 1.52
CA THR A 80 -6.33 -11.77 2.82
C THR A 80 -6.00 -10.32 3.16
N ILE A 81 -7.02 -9.55 3.53
CA ILE A 81 -6.84 -8.18 4.05
C ILE A 81 -6.35 -8.28 5.50
N LEU A 82 -5.09 -7.93 5.74
CA LEU A 82 -4.50 -7.98 7.08
C LEU A 82 -4.89 -6.75 7.93
N SER A 83 -4.87 -5.56 7.32
CA SER A 83 -5.26 -4.32 7.98
C SER A 83 -5.70 -3.28 6.96
N VAL A 84 -6.48 -2.30 7.43
CA VAL A 84 -6.87 -1.13 6.67
C VAL A 84 -6.49 0.09 7.50
N GLN A 85 -5.71 0.99 6.90
CA GLN A 85 -5.29 2.23 7.55
C GLN A 85 -5.72 3.41 6.69
N HIS A 86 -6.22 4.44 7.36
CA HIS A 86 -6.59 5.70 6.74
C HIS A 86 -5.70 6.81 7.26
N GLN A 87 -4.95 7.43 6.36
CA GLN A 87 -4.08 8.56 6.64
C GLN A 87 -4.44 9.70 5.68
N ASN A 88 -4.57 10.91 6.24
CA ASN A 88 -4.61 12.10 5.42
C ASN A 88 -3.17 12.56 5.20
N ASP A 89 -2.83 12.87 3.97
CA ASP A 89 -1.60 13.59 3.70
C ASP A 89 -1.80 15.04 4.19
N PHE A 90 -0.99 15.45 5.15
CA PHE A 90 -1.07 16.79 5.73
C PHE A 90 0.20 17.55 5.34
N TYR A 91 0.13 18.24 4.21
CA TYR A 91 1.05 19.34 3.97
C TYR A 91 0.59 20.51 4.85
N GLN A 92 1.30 20.76 5.97
CA GLN A 92 1.13 22.01 6.71
C GLN A 92 1.70 23.13 5.82
N HIS A 93 0.92 24.15 5.54
CA HIS A 93 1.43 25.45 5.10
C HIS A 93 1.51 26.37 6.32
#